data_AF-E3VNQ1-F1
#
_entry.id   AF-E3VNQ1-F1
#
_cell.length_a   1.000
_cell.length_b   1.000
_cell.length_c   1.000
_cell.angle_alpha   90.00
_cell.angle_beta   90.00
_cell.angle_gamma   90.00
#
_symmetry.space_group_name_H-M   'P 1'
#
loop_
_entity.id
_entity.type
_entity.pdbx_description
1 polymer ?
#
loop_
_entity_poly.entity_id
_entity_poly.type
_entity_poly.pdbx_seq_one_letter_code
_entity_poly.pdbx_strand_id
1 'polypeptide(L)'
;HEEFIMAMPGNYEKAIAEAEAETGTKFGCFLTDAFLWFGGDLAAERGSVPWIALWTAGACSISSHLYTDFVRSLVAATPTGNGNGLEQKLKAIPGMSQVSIGEMPGEILAKDLQAPFPDMIYNMALKLPGANAVVLNSFQKLEPTVTDDLRSKLKKVFNIGPMILRQRRRDTPKPPISDDHNCIPWLDSLPPAATPQAVYLSFGSGLTPPPCEIVALAEALEAKRAPFLWSLKPHGVKHLPEGFLERTKEFGKIVAWAPQVQVLSHPGVGAFV
;
A
#
# COMPACT_ATOMS: atom_id res chain seq x y z
N HIS A 1 15.74 2.96 6.58
CA HIS A 1 14.67 1.94 6.49
C HIS A 1 15.17 0.57 6.94
N GLU A 2 16.32 0.09 6.46
CA GLU A 2 16.88 -1.21 6.86
C GLU A 2 17.22 -1.30 8.35
N GLU A 3 17.84 -0.26 8.92
CA GLU A 3 18.14 -0.20 10.37
C GLU A 3 16.89 -0.38 11.24
N PHE A 4 15.75 0.21 10.81
CA PHE A 4 14.48 0.02 11.50
C PHE A 4 14.03 -1.44 11.44
N ILE A 5 14.08 -2.08 10.27
CA ILE A 5 13.64 -3.47 10.09
C ILE A 5 14.51 -4.42 10.92
N MET A 6 15.82 -4.22 10.96
CA MET A 6 16.71 -5.09 11.73
C MET A 6 16.52 -4.92 13.25
N ALA A 7 16.21 -3.71 13.71
CA ALA A 7 16.04 -3.43 15.13
C ALA A 7 14.59 -3.61 15.63
N MET A 8 13.60 -3.72 14.73
CA MET A 8 12.18 -3.67 15.13
C MET A 8 11.80 -4.73 16.17
N PRO A 9 12.20 -6.02 16.10
CA PRO A 9 11.72 -7.01 17.06
C PRO A 9 12.15 -6.67 18.50
N GLY A 10 13.44 -6.40 18.70
CA GLY A 10 13.98 -6.01 20.01
C GLY A 10 13.44 -4.68 20.53
N ASN A 11 13.20 -3.71 19.63
CA ASN A 11 12.58 -2.44 20.02
C ASN A 11 11.13 -2.62 20.51
N TYR A 12 10.34 -3.47 19.83
CA TYR A 12 8.99 -3.81 20.26
C TYR A 12 9.00 -4.61 21.57
N GLU A 13 9.87 -5.60 21.71
CA GLU A 13 10.03 -6.38 22.95
C GLU A 13 10.29 -5.47 24.15
N LYS A 14 11.24 -4.54 24.02
CA LYS A 14 11.57 -3.57 25.05
C LYS A 14 10.37 -2.68 25.41
N ALA A 15 9.72 -2.09 24.39
CA ALA A 15 8.57 -1.21 24.62
C ALA A 15 7.38 -1.93 25.25
N ILE A 16 7.14 -3.18 24.85
CA ILE A 16 6.11 -4.04 25.45
C ILE A 16 6.44 -4.32 26.92
N ALA A 17 7.68 -4.69 27.24
CA ALA A 17 8.10 -4.96 28.62
C ALA A 17 7.96 -3.72 29.51
N GLU A 18 8.32 -2.53 29.01
CA GLU A 18 8.12 -1.26 29.71
C GLU A 18 6.64 -0.99 29.98
N ALA A 19 5.76 -1.16 28.98
CA ALA A 19 4.33 -0.96 29.12
C ALA A 19 3.67 -1.96 30.10
N GLU A 20 4.11 -3.22 30.11
CA GLU A 20 3.61 -4.22 31.06
C GLU A 20 4.07 -3.94 32.49
N ALA A 21 5.29 -3.43 32.66
CA ALA A 21 5.80 -3.01 33.96
C ALA A 21 5.03 -1.80 34.49
N GLU A 22 4.72 -0.82 33.64
CA GLU A 22 3.94 0.37 34.00
C GLU A 22 2.50 0.03 34.39
N THR A 23 1.85 -0.86 33.63
CA THR A 23 0.45 -1.23 33.84
C THR A 23 0.24 -2.38 34.84
N GLY A 24 1.31 -3.11 35.19
CA GLY A 24 1.26 -4.30 36.03
C GLY A 24 0.49 -5.48 35.41
N THR A 25 0.19 -5.42 34.10
CA THR A 25 -0.67 -6.39 33.40
C THR A 25 -0.02 -6.83 32.09
N LYS A 26 0.00 -8.14 31.83
CA LYS A 26 0.49 -8.67 30.55
C LYS A 26 -0.52 -8.46 29.43
N PHE A 27 -0.04 -8.25 28.20
CA PHE A 27 -0.91 -8.15 27.02
C PHE A 27 -1.69 -9.46 26.78
N GLY A 28 -3.02 -9.34 26.70
CA GLY A 28 -3.93 -10.47 26.45
C GLY A 28 -4.23 -10.74 24.97
N CYS A 29 -3.67 -9.95 24.04
CA CYS A 29 -3.84 -10.08 22.59
C CYS A 29 -2.80 -9.20 21.88
N PHE A 30 -2.31 -9.63 20.72
CA PHE A 30 -1.47 -8.84 19.83
C PHE A 30 -2.22 -8.54 18.53
N LEU A 31 -2.47 -7.26 18.25
CA LEU A 31 -2.97 -6.79 16.96
C LEU A 31 -1.83 -6.04 16.27
N THR A 32 -1.32 -6.58 15.18
CA THR A 32 -0.13 -6.05 14.51
C THR A 32 -0.41 -5.77 13.04
N ASP A 33 0.40 -4.91 12.41
CA ASP A 33 0.58 -5.02 10.97
C ASP A 33 1.15 -6.42 10.65
N ALA A 34 0.72 -7.02 9.55
CA ALA A 34 1.17 -8.35 9.13
C ALA A 34 2.69 -8.41 8.91
N PHE A 35 3.35 -7.30 8.54
CA PHE A 35 4.80 -7.24 8.40
C PHE A 35 5.55 -7.56 9.71
N LEU A 36 4.91 -7.35 10.87
CA LEU A 36 5.46 -7.70 12.18
C LEU A 36 5.29 -9.21 12.44
N TRP A 37 6.01 -10.01 11.66
CA TRP A 37 5.94 -11.47 11.65
C TRP A 37 6.21 -12.12 13.02
N PHE A 38 6.98 -11.45 13.87
CA PHE A 38 7.32 -11.86 15.24
C PHE A 38 6.16 -11.66 16.23
N GLY A 39 5.03 -11.05 15.81
CA GLY A 39 3.83 -10.91 16.64
C GLY A 39 3.29 -12.25 17.16
N GLY A 40 3.48 -13.34 16.40
CA GLY A 40 3.14 -14.69 16.84
C GLY A 40 4.04 -15.22 17.96
N ASP A 41 5.34 -14.90 17.90
CA ASP A 41 6.31 -15.33 18.91
C ASP A 41 6.07 -14.56 20.22
N LEU A 42 5.84 -13.24 20.13
CA LEU A 42 5.38 -12.42 21.25
C LEU A 42 4.11 -13.01 21.87
N ALA A 43 3.10 -13.33 21.07
CA ALA A 43 1.86 -13.90 21.58
C ALA A 43 2.06 -15.26 22.30
N ALA A 44 2.97 -16.10 21.79
CA ALA A 44 3.31 -17.39 22.40
C ALA A 44 3.93 -17.22 23.79
N GLU A 45 4.88 -16.30 23.95
CA GLU A 45 5.56 -16.00 25.21
C GLU A 45 4.61 -15.49 26.31
N ARG A 46 3.45 -14.94 25.93
CA ARG A 46 2.41 -14.46 26.85
C ARG A 46 1.35 -15.51 27.18
N GLY A 47 1.68 -16.80 27.03
CA GLY A 47 0.75 -17.89 27.31
C GLY A 47 -0.17 -18.19 26.12
N SER A 48 0.34 -18.02 24.90
CA SER A 48 -0.40 -18.25 23.65
C SER A 48 -1.68 -17.43 23.54
N VAL A 49 -1.57 -16.14 23.88
CA VAL A 49 -2.66 -15.17 23.65
C VAL A 49 -2.94 -15.02 22.15
N PRO A 50 -4.11 -14.49 21.73
CA PRO A 50 -4.40 -14.34 20.32
C PRO A 50 -3.44 -13.38 19.61
N TRP A 51 -2.93 -13.79 18.44
CA TRP A 51 -2.29 -12.92 17.47
C TRP A 51 -3.24 -12.68 16.28
N ILE A 52 -3.55 -11.42 16.03
CA ILE A 52 -4.37 -10.95 14.92
C ILE A 52 -3.50 -10.07 14.04
N ALA A 53 -3.30 -10.48 12.78
CA ALA A 53 -2.48 -9.73 11.82
C ALA A 53 -3.38 -8.91 10.89
N LEU A 54 -3.09 -7.62 10.73
CA LEU A 54 -3.75 -6.73 9.77
C LEU A 54 -2.90 -6.65 8.49
N TRP A 55 -3.45 -7.13 7.38
CA TRP A 55 -2.91 -6.87 6.04
C TRP A 55 -3.55 -5.61 5.46
N THR A 56 -2.72 -4.61 5.21
CA THR A 56 -3.17 -3.27 4.81
C THR A 56 -3.37 -3.10 3.30
N ALA A 57 -2.90 -4.07 2.50
CA ALA A 57 -3.03 -4.08 1.03
C ALA A 57 -4.14 -5.04 0.53
N GLY A 58 -4.14 -5.33 -0.78
CA GLY A 58 -5.14 -6.19 -1.45
C GLY A 58 -5.00 -7.68 -1.14
N ALA A 59 -6.05 -8.48 -1.44
CA ALA A 59 -6.01 -9.92 -1.14
C ALA A 59 -5.05 -10.67 -2.08
N CYS A 60 -4.93 -10.24 -3.34
CA CYS A 60 -3.95 -10.79 -4.28
C CYS A 60 -2.51 -10.71 -3.78
N SER A 61 -2.10 -9.60 -3.16
CA SER A 61 -0.71 -9.42 -2.74
C SER A 61 -0.33 -10.31 -1.55
N ILE A 62 -1.21 -10.46 -0.55
CA ILE A 62 -0.96 -11.45 0.53
C ILE A 62 -0.96 -12.88 -0.01
N SER A 63 -1.82 -13.19 -0.99
CA SER A 63 -1.78 -14.50 -1.67
C SER A 63 -0.42 -14.73 -2.35
N SER A 64 0.10 -13.73 -3.08
CA SER A 64 1.44 -13.78 -3.68
C SER A 64 2.51 -14.15 -2.66
N HIS A 65 2.52 -13.51 -1.49
CA HIS A 65 3.52 -13.78 -0.45
C HIS A 65 3.39 -15.18 0.14
N LEU A 66 2.18 -15.69 0.36
CA LEU A 66 1.98 -17.08 0.79
C LEU A 66 2.42 -18.11 -0.26
N TYR A 67 2.56 -17.70 -1.53
CA TYR A 67 3.09 -18.51 -2.62
C TYR A 67 4.56 -18.22 -2.97
N THR A 68 5.31 -17.51 -2.12
CA THR A 68 6.71 -17.13 -2.39
C THR A 68 7.56 -18.33 -2.85
N ASP A 69 7.53 -19.45 -2.12
CA ASP A 69 8.30 -20.65 -2.46
C ASP A 69 7.89 -21.25 -3.81
N PHE A 70 6.59 -21.30 -4.07
CA PHE A 70 6.06 -21.80 -5.33
C PHE A 70 6.52 -20.94 -6.51
N VAL A 71 6.34 -19.61 -6.43
CA VAL A 71 6.76 -18.67 -7.47
C VAL A 71 8.27 -18.78 -7.71
N ARG A 72 9.08 -18.84 -6.65
CA ARG A 72 10.53 -18.95 -6.78
C ARG A 72 10.96 -20.29 -7.38
N SER A 73 10.27 -21.38 -7.10
CA SER A 73 10.54 -22.67 -7.75
C SER A 73 10.26 -22.63 -9.25
N LEU A 74 9.22 -21.91 -9.69
CA LEU A 74 8.97 -21.68 -11.12
C LEU A 74 10.07 -20.84 -11.77
N VAL A 75 10.53 -19.78 -11.11
CA VAL A 75 11.65 -18.94 -11.59
C VAL A 75 12.92 -19.79 -11.75
N ALA A 76 13.26 -20.62 -10.76
CA ALA A 76 14.43 -21.49 -10.82
C ALA A 76 14.33 -22.56 -11.92
N ALA A 77 13.12 -23.04 -12.22
CA ALA A 77 12.88 -24.02 -13.28
C ALA A 77 12.86 -23.41 -14.70
N THR A 78 12.79 -22.09 -14.83
CA THR A 78 12.67 -21.42 -16.13
C THR A 78 14.04 -20.85 -16.56
N PRO A 79 14.68 -21.40 -17.61
CA PRO A 79 16.00 -20.93 -18.04
C PRO A 79 15.94 -19.46 -18.47
N THR A 80 16.78 -18.62 -17.87
CA THR A 80 16.93 -17.19 -18.17
C THR A 80 17.38 -16.91 -19.60
N GLY A 81 17.84 -17.93 -20.34
CA GLY A 81 18.38 -17.82 -21.69
C GLY A 81 17.38 -17.38 -22.78
N ASN A 82 16.07 -17.52 -22.56
CA ASN A 82 15.06 -17.18 -23.57
C ASN A 82 14.31 -15.87 -23.28
N GLY A 83 14.60 -15.14 -22.20
CA GLY A 83 13.95 -13.86 -21.87
C GLY A 83 12.48 -13.92 -21.42
N ASN A 84 11.76 -15.01 -21.73
CA ASN A 84 10.30 -15.10 -21.58
C ASN A 84 9.82 -15.57 -20.19
N GLY A 85 10.72 -15.90 -19.27
CA GLY A 85 10.35 -16.51 -17.98
C GLY A 85 9.52 -15.60 -17.07
N LEU A 86 9.74 -14.28 -17.15
CA LEU A 86 8.95 -13.30 -16.40
C LEU A 86 7.54 -13.12 -16.97
N GLU A 87 7.30 -13.46 -18.24
CA GLU A 87 5.97 -13.35 -18.87
C GLU A 87 5.07 -14.56 -18.55
N GLN A 88 5.64 -15.65 -18.02
CA GLN A 88 4.89 -16.85 -17.67
C GLN A 88 3.76 -16.53 -16.69
N LYS A 89 2.54 -16.89 -17.08
CA LYS A 89 1.32 -16.68 -16.28
C LYS A 89 1.17 -17.73 -15.17
N LEU A 90 0.71 -17.30 -14.01
CA LEU A 90 0.62 -18.07 -12.77
C LEU A 90 -0.72 -18.81 -12.64
N LYS A 91 -0.97 -19.71 -13.59
CA LYS A 91 -2.25 -20.45 -13.70
C LYS A 91 -2.57 -21.34 -12.49
N ALA A 92 -1.56 -21.74 -11.73
CA ALA A 92 -1.71 -22.62 -10.57
C ALA A 92 -2.09 -21.89 -9.27
N ILE A 93 -2.01 -20.57 -9.24
CA ILE A 93 -2.40 -19.77 -8.07
C ILE A 93 -3.88 -19.36 -8.22
N PRO A 94 -4.78 -19.79 -7.30
CA PRO A 94 -6.19 -19.45 -7.39
C PRO A 94 -6.42 -17.94 -7.44
N GLY A 95 -7.18 -17.49 -8.44
CA GLY A 95 -7.50 -16.08 -8.65
C GLY A 95 -6.39 -15.23 -9.29
N MET A 96 -5.24 -15.82 -9.64
CA MET A 96 -4.09 -15.09 -10.21
C MET A 96 -3.64 -15.61 -11.58
N SER A 97 -4.52 -16.28 -12.34
CA SER A 97 -4.16 -16.90 -13.62
C SER A 97 -3.71 -15.91 -14.71
N GLN A 98 -4.02 -14.63 -14.56
CA GLN A 98 -3.63 -13.56 -15.47
C GLN A 98 -2.37 -12.80 -15.02
N VAL A 99 -1.87 -13.07 -13.82
CA VAL A 99 -0.64 -12.45 -13.29
C VAL A 99 0.56 -13.23 -13.83
N SER A 100 1.57 -12.53 -14.35
CA SER A 100 2.84 -13.10 -14.75
C SER A 100 3.83 -13.12 -13.60
N ILE A 101 4.89 -13.91 -13.73
CA ILE A 101 5.98 -13.95 -12.74
C ILE A 101 6.58 -12.54 -12.54
N GLY A 102 6.78 -11.77 -13.60
CA GLY A 102 7.35 -10.42 -13.54
C GLY A 102 6.44 -9.37 -12.91
N GLU A 103 5.15 -9.65 -12.78
CA GLU A 103 4.16 -8.79 -12.11
C GLU A 103 4.09 -9.05 -10.58
N MET A 104 4.87 -10.02 -10.08
CA MET A 104 4.95 -10.30 -8.64
C MET A 104 5.66 -9.18 -7.86
N PRO A 105 5.32 -8.99 -6.57
CA PRO A 105 6.07 -8.10 -5.69
C PRO A 105 7.58 -8.38 -5.75
N GLY A 106 8.38 -7.33 -5.89
CA GLY A 106 9.82 -7.44 -6.17
C GLY A 106 10.59 -8.20 -5.09
N GLU A 107 10.12 -8.15 -3.86
CA GLU A 107 10.65 -8.90 -2.71
C GLU A 107 10.53 -10.42 -2.86
N ILE A 108 9.54 -10.94 -3.61
CA ILE A 108 9.42 -12.36 -3.93
C ILE A 108 10.51 -12.78 -4.91
N LEU A 109 10.83 -11.89 -5.85
CA LEU A 109 11.83 -12.09 -6.90
C LEU A 109 13.23 -11.60 -6.49
N ALA A 110 13.40 -11.18 -5.24
CA ALA A 110 14.68 -10.68 -4.76
C ALA A 110 15.77 -11.75 -4.93
N LYS A 111 16.97 -11.31 -5.33
CA LYS A 111 18.15 -12.18 -5.45
C LYS A 111 18.48 -12.83 -4.12
N ASP A 112 18.35 -12.05 -3.05
CA ASP A 112 18.60 -12.46 -1.68
C ASP A 112 17.34 -12.25 -0.83
N LEU A 113 16.78 -13.35 -0.33
CA LEU A 113 15.66 -13.31 0.62
C LEU A 113 16.10 -12.97 2.04
N GLN A 114 17.40 -12.92 2.33
CA GLN A 114 17.94 -12.53 3.63
C GLN A 114 18.19 -11.01 3.72
N ALA A 115 18.00 -10.28 2.62
CA ALA A 115 18.01 -8.82 2.67
C ALA A 115 16.85 -8.32 3.56
N PRO A 116 16.99 -7.19 4.28
CA PRO A 116 16.09 -6.84 5.38
C PRO A 116 14.59 -6.83 5.01
N PHE A 117 14.22 -6.20 3.90
CA PHE A 117 12.81 -6.12 3.48
C PHE A 117 12.28 -7.46 2.92
N PRO A 118 12.96 -8.14 1.96
CA PRO A 118 12.57 -9.49 1.55
C PRO A 118 12.44 -10.49 2.70
N ASP A 119 13.38 -10.48 3.65
CA ASP A 119 13.37 -11.37 4.81
C ASP A 119 12.14 -11.13 5.69
N MET A 120 11.85 -9.86 5.99
CA MET A 120 10.67 -9.47 6.76
C MET A 120 9.37 -9.98 6.13
N ILE A 121 9.20 -9.80 4.82
CA ILE A 121 7.98 -10.22 4.11
C ILE A 121 7.90 -11.74 3.95
N TYR A 122 9.03 -12.40 3.74
CA TYR A 122 9.06 -13.85 3.66
C TYR A 122 8.77 -14.50 5.02
N ASN A 123 9.35 -13.99 6.11
CA ASN A 123 9.03 -14.43 7.47
C ASN A 123 7.56 -14.17 7.82
N MET A 124 6.98 -13.06 7.38
CA MET A 124 5.53 -12.85 7.48
C MET A 124 4.76 -13.99 6.82
N ALA A 125 5.07 -14.32 5.56
CA ALA A 125 4.37 -15.37 4.84
C ALA A 125 4.46 -16.73 5.55
N LEU A 126 5.62 -17.06 6.13
CA LEU A 126 5.84 -18.29 6.89
C LEU A 126 5.08 -18.32 8.22
N LYS A 127 4.95 -17.17 8.91
CA LYS A 127 4.34 -17.09 10.25
C LYS A 127 2.82 -16.88 10.23
N LEU A 128 2.28 -16.22 9.20
CA LEU A 128 0.85 -15.89 9.09
C LEU A 128 -0.12 -17.09 9.25
N PRO A 129 0.17 -18.31 8.76
CA PRO A 129 -0.67 -19.49 9.04
C PRO A 129 -0.84 -19.79 10.55
N GLY A 130 0.10 -19.33 11.38
CA GLY A 130 0.04 -19.41 12.84
C GLY A 130 -0.93 -18.41 13.50
N ALA A 131 -1.26 -17.30 12.84
CA ALA A 131 -2.11 -16.25 13.39
C ALA A 131 -3.54 -16.76 13.67
N ASN A 132 -4.16 -16.29 14.76
CA ASN A 132 -5.53 -16.64 15.11
C ASN A 132 -6.55 -16.05 14.12
N ALA A 133 -6.21 -14.91 13.52
CA ALA A 133 -6.96 -14.30 12.43
C ALA A 133 -6.07 -13.38 11.59
N VAL A 134 -6.34 -13.32 10.30
CA VAL A 134 -5.81 -12.32 9.38
C VAL A 134 -6.96 -11.41 8.94
N VAL A 135 -6.77 -10.12 9.13
CA VAL A 135 -7.75 -9.07 8.83
C VAL A 135 -7.27 -8.31 7.61
N LEU A 136 -8.15 -8.12 6.62
CA LEU A 136 -7.85 -7.42 5.38
C LEU A 136 -8.67 -6.15 5.27
N ASN A 137 -8.03 -5.07 4.82
CA ASN A 137 -8.70 -3.88 4.32
C ASN A 137 -9.26 -4.12 2.89
N SER A 138 -10.13 -5.12 2.76
CA SER A 138 -10.80 -5.51 1.52
C SER A 138 -12.24 -5.96 1.82
N PHE A 139 -13.00 -6.33 0.79
CA PHE A 139 -14.36 -6.86 0.91
C PHE A 139 -14.49 -8.17 0.13
N GLN A 140 -15.29 -9.11 0.64
CA GLN A 140 -15.34 -10.49 0.15
C GLN A 140 -15.69 -10.63 -1.35
N LYS A 141 -16.49 -9.72 -1.90
CA LYS A 141 -16.93 -9.79 -3.30
C LYS A 141 -15.90 -9.27 -4.31
N LEU A 142 -14.80 -8.65 -3.86
CA LEU A 142 -13.77 -8.09 -4.75
C LEU A 142 -12.98 -9.20 -5.44
N GLU A 143 -12.47 -10.16 -4.66
CA GLU A 143 -11.63 -11.26 -5.12
C GLU A 143 -12.06 -12.57 -4.43
N PRO A 144 -13.21 -13.16 -4.80
CA PRO A 144 -13.78 -14.30 -4.08
C PRO A 144 -12.87 -15.53 -4.14
N THR A 145 -12.31 -15.84 -5.31
CA THR A 145 -11.41 -17.00 -5.47
C THR A 145 -10.13 -16.87 -4.64
N VAL A 146 -9.53 -15.67 -4.61
CA VAL A 146 -8.35 -15.42 -3.76
C VAL A 146 -8.73 -15.52 -2.29
N THR A 147 -9.87 -14.96 -1.89
CA THR A 147 -10.36 -15.00 -0.51
C THR A 147 -10.58 -16.43 -0.03
N ASP A 148 -11.17 -17.30 -0.85
CA ASP A 148 -11.42 -18.69 -0.49
C ASP A 148 -10.13 -19.50 -0.39
N ASP A 149 -9.16 -19.26 -1.28
CA ASP A 149 -7.82 -19.84 -1.18
C ASP A 149 -7.09 -19.39 0.10
N LEU A 150 -7.16 -18.11 0.47
CA LEU A 150 -6.62 -17.61 1.74
C LEU A 150 -7.24 -18.31 2.95
N ARG A 151 -8.56 -18.57 2.94
CA ARG A 151 -9.24 -19.32 4.01
C ARG A 151 -8.81 -20.77 4.11
N SER A 152 -8.26 -21.35 3.04
CA SER A 152 -7.72 -22.71 3.07
C SER A 152 -6.33 -22.80 3.73
N LYS A 153 -5.60 -21.68 3.80
CA LYS A 153 -4.22 -21.61 4.32
C LYS A 153 -4.11 -20.95 5.69
N LEU A 154 -5.07 -20.10 6.04
CA LEU A 154 -5.08 -19.29 7.25
C LEU A 154 -6.24 -19.71 8.16
N LYS A 155 -6.06 -19.63 9.49
CA LYS A 155 -7.07 -20.09 10.45
C LYS A 155 -8.41 -19.35 10.31
N LYS A 156 -8.35 -18.02 10.16
CA LYS A 156 -9.52 -17.14 9.96
C LYS A 156 -9.12 -15.96 9.10
N VAL A 157 -9.97 -15.58 8.15
CA VAL A 157 -9.77 -14.44 7.26
C VAL A 157 -10.97 -13.51 7.34
N PHE A 158 -10.75 -12.26 7.76
CA PHE A 158 -11.79 -11.24 7.89
C PHE A 158 -11.58 -10.08 6.93
N ASN A 159 -12.48 -9.94 5.97
CA ASN A 159 -12.56 -8.76 5.12
C ASN A 159 -13.40 -7.68 5.82
N ILE A 160 -12.76 -6.63 6.34
CA ILE A 160 -13.42 -5.56 7.13
C ILE A 160 -13.44 -4.20 6.42
N GLY A 161 -12.98 -4.17 5.18
CA GLY A 161 -12.87 -2.99 4.36
C GLY A 161 -14.06 -2.79 3.39
N PRO A 162 -13.93 -1.81 2.48
CA PRO A 162 -12.83 -0.86 2.44
C PRO A 162 -12.96 0.16 3.58
N MET A 163 -11.88 0.35 4.36
CA MET A 163 -11.88 1.20 5.56
C MET A 163 -12.28 2.64 5.27
N ILE A 164 -12.10 3.09 4.03
CA ILE A 164 -12.51 4.42 3.56
C ILE A 164 -14.03 4.65 3.64
N LEU A 165 -14.84 3.59 3.50
CA LEU A 165 -16.30 3.68 3.54
C LEU A 165 -16.86 3.50 4.96
N ARG A 166 -16.04 3.11 5.94
CA ARG A 166 -16.51 2.93 7.31
C ARG A 166 -16.85 4.29 7.88
N GLN A 167 -18.16 4.56 8.00
CA GLN A 167 -18.66 5.70 8.74
C GLN A 167 -18.10 5.63 10.15
N ARG A 168 -17.27 6.62 10.51
CA ARG A 168 -16.82 6.79 11.88
C ARG A 168 -18.04 7.07 12.76
N ARG A 169 -18.03 6.56 13.99
CA ARG A 169 -19.08 6.92 14.97
C ARG A 169 -19.11 8.45 15.10
N ARG A 170 -20.29 9.04 15.21
CA ARG A 170 -20.49 10.50 15.32
C ARG A 170 -19.62 11.16 16.39
N ASP A 171 -19.21 10.39 17.41
CA ASP A 171 -18.50 10.86 18.59
C ASP A 171 -16.96 10.77 18.49
N THR A 172 -16.39 10.25 17.39
CA THR A 172 -14.93 10.29 17.20
C THR A 172 -14.51 11.62 16.59
N PRO A 173 -13.56 12.36 17.19
CA PRO A 173 -13.00 13.56 16.59
C PRO A 173 -12.51 13.28 15.16
N LYS A 174 -12.92 14.11 14.20
CA LYS A 174 -12.29 14.10 12.87
C LYS A 174 -10.82 14.46 13.09
N PRO A 175 -9.82 13.62 12.71
CA PRO A 175 -8.53 14.19 12.39
C PRO A 175 -8.80 15.24 11.32
N PRO A 176 -8.30 16.48 11.48
CA PRO A 176 -8.49 17.48 10.45
C PRO A 176 -7.85 16.92 9.19
N ILE A 177 -8.68 16.49 8.23
CA ILE A 177 -8.21 16.39 6.85
C ILE A 177 -8.13 17.85 6.45
N SER A 178 -6.98 18.45 6.75
CA SER A 178 -6.79 19.87 6.55
C SER A 178 -6.61 20.10 5.06
N ASP A 179 -7.45 20.95 4.50
CA ASP A 179 -7.25 21.47 3.16
C ASP A 179 -6.41 22.76 3.23
N ASP A 180 -5.19 22.64 3.77
CA ASP A 180 -4.29 23.78 4.04
C ASP A 180 -3.97 24.61 2.79
N HIS A 181 -4.17 24.01 1.62
CA HIS A 181 -3.87 24.61 0.33
C HIS A 181 -5.11 25.00 -0.47
N ASN A 182 -6.32 24.90 0.09
CA ASN A 182 -7.58 25.19 -0.62
C ASN A 182 -7.72 24.42 -1.94
N CYS A 183 -7.46 23.11 -1.92
CA CYS A 183 -7.64 22.20 -3.03
C CYS A 183 -9.11 22.06 -3.43
N ILE A 184 -10.02 21.93 -2.46
CA ILE A 184 -11.45 21.79 -2.73
C ILE A 184 -12.04 23.11 -3.27
N PRO A 185 -11.81 24.27 -2.65
CA PRO A 185 -12.22 25.55 -3.25
C PRO A 185 -11.64 25.79 -4.65
N TRP A 186 -10.40 25.34 -4.91
CA TRP A 186 -9.82 25.43 -6.24
C TRP A 186 -10.56 24.55 -7.25
N LEU A 187 -10.91 23.32 -6.89
CA LEU A 187 -11.74 22.44 -7.73
C LEU A 187 -13.14 23.02 -7.98
N ASP A 188 -13.76 23.65 -6.96
CA ASP A 188 -15.05 24.33 -7.08
C ASP A 188 -14.98 25.55 -8.03
N SER A 189 -13.82 26.19 -8.11
CA SER A 189 -13.60 27.36 -8.98
C SER A 189 -13.43 27.01 -10.46
N LEU A 190 -13.16 25.74 -10.78
CA LEU A 190 -13.10 25.29 -12.17
C LEU A 190 -14.49 25.41 -12.80
N PRO A 191 -14.61 25.80 -14.08
CA PRO A 191 -15.92 26.11 -14.67
C PRO A 191 -16.90 24.92 -14.57
N PRO A 192 -18.12 25.12 -14.05
CA PRO A 192 -19.14 24.07 -14.01
C PRO A 192 -19.46 23.61 -15.44
N ALA A 193 -19.45 22.31 -15.70
CA ALA A 193 -19.55 21.69 -17.03
C ALA A 193 -18.30 21.78 -17.94
N ALA A 194 -17.12 22.16 -17.41
CA ALA A 194 -15.87 22.07 -18.16
C ALA A 194 -15.52 20.62 -18.48
N THR A 195 -15.67 20.27 -19.75
CA THR A 195 -14.83 19.26 -20.39
C THR A 195 -13.53 19.98 -20.76
N PRO A 196 -12.35 19.57 -20.25
CA PRO A 196 -12.09 18.39 -19.44
C PRO A 196 -12.15 18.63 -17.92
N GLN A 197 -12.62 17.62 -17.19
CA GLN A 197 -12.50 17.51 -15.74
C GLN A 197 -11.02 17.50 -15.31
N ALA A 198 -10.74 17.87 -14.07
CA ALA A 198 -9.38 17.89 -13.54
C ALA A 198 -8.77 16.48 -13.42
N VAL A 199 -7.48 16.39 -13.70
CA VAL A 199 -6.65 15.22 -13.40
C VAL A 199 -6.04 15.41 -12.02
N TYR A 200 -6.28 14.47 -11.11
CA TYR A 200 -5.56 14.41 -9.84
C TYR A 200 -4.33 13.52 -10.00
N LEU A 201 -3.17 13.98 -9.55
CA LEU A 201 -1.91 13.22 -9.59
C LEU A 201 -1.36 13.04 -8.17
N SER A 202 -1.08 11.80 -7.76
CA SER A 202 -0.48 11.48 -6.46
C SER A 202 0.18 10.09 -6.46
N PHE A 203 1.47 10.06 -6.17
CA PHE A 203 2.26 8.83 -6.08
C PHE A 203 2.40 8.31 -4.64
N GLY A 204 1.47 8.72 -3.76
CA GLY A 204 1.45 8.33 -2.36
C GLY A 204 2.55 8.97 -1.51
N SER A 205 2.67 8.49 -0.27
CA SER A 205 3.57 9.07 0.73
C SER A 205 5.04 8.63 0.56
N GLY A 206 5.30 7.46 -0.03
CA GLY A 206 6.63 6.86 -0.12
C GLY A 206 7.39 7.16 -1.41
N LEU A 207 6.69 7.34 -2.54
CA LEU A 207 7.31 7.44 -3.86
C LEU A 207 7.37 8.89 -4.36
N THR A 208 8.36 9.18 -5.20
CA THR A 208 8.40 10.34 -6.09
C THR A 208 8.91 9.82 -7.44
N PRO A 209 8.23 10.13 -8.56
CA PRO A 209 8.69 9.66 -9.87
C PRO A 209 10.12 10.14 -10.19
N PRO A 210 10.87 9.40 -11.01
CA PRO A 210 12.14 9.86 -11.54
C PRO A 210 12.03 11.24 -12.22
N PRO A 211 13.10 12.05 -12.26
CA PRO A 211 13.06 13.38 -12.85
C PRO A 211 12.53 13.42 -14.30
N CYS A 212 12.92 12.44 -15.14
CA CYS A 212 12.45 12.36 -16.52
C CYS A 212 10.94 12.12 -16.61
N GLU A 213 10.35 11.33 -15.70
CA GLU A 213 8.90 11.10 -15.65
C GLU A 213 8.16 12.35 -15.16
N ILE A 214 8.72 13.09 -14.19
CA ILE A 214 8.16 14.38 -13.74
C ILE A 214 8.10 15.36 -14.90
N VAL A 215 9.19 15.47 -15.68
CA VAL A 215 9.25 16.34 -16.87
C VAL A 215 8.21 15.90 -17.90
N ALA A 216 8.15 14.60 -18.23
CA ALA A 216 7.19 14.09 -19.21
C ALA A 216 5.73 14.33 -18.79
N LEU A 217 5.40 14.14 -17.51
CA LEU A 217 4.07 14.43 -16.98
C LEU A 217 3.76 15.93 -17.05
N ALA A 218 4.71 16.79 -16.68
CA ALA A 218 4.53 18.25 -16.75
C ALA A 218 4.30 18.71 -18.20
N GLU A 219 5.11 18.25 -19.15
CA GLU A 219 4.95 18.57 -20.57
C GLU A 219 3.61 18.08 -21.13
N ALA A 220 3.16 16.89 -20.73
CA ALA A 220 1.86 16.35 -21.14
C ALA A 220 0.69 17.18 -20.60
N LEU A 221 0.74 17.56 -19.31
CA LEU A 221 -0.27 18.41 -18.67
C LEU A 221 -0.35 19.79 -19.36
N GLU A 222 0.81 20.39 -19.63
CA GLU A 222 0.90 21.70 -20.29
C GLU A 222 0.39 21.64 -21.73
N ALA A 223 0.86 20.68 -22.52
CA ALA A 223 0.49 20.54 -23.93
C ALA A 223 -1.00 20.28 -24.13
N LYS A 224 -1.64 19.58 -23.19
CA LYS A 224 -3.08 19.31 -23.22
C LYS A 224 -3.93 20.41 -22.60
N ARG A 225 -3.31 21.36 -21.88
CA ARG A 225 -4.00 22.36 -21.05
C ARG A 225 -5.10 21.74 -20.17
N ALA A 226 -4.86 20.50 -19.71
CA ALA A 226 -5.82 19.79 -18.87
C ALA A 226 -5.77 20.38 -17.47
N PRO A 227 -6.91 20.73 -16.83
CA PRO A 227 -6.89 21.16 -15.45
C PRO A 227 -6.28 20.07 -14.57
N PHE A 228 -5.42 20.42 -13.60
CA PHE A 228 -4.78 19.40 -12.77
C PHE A 228 -4.53 19.84 -11.33
N LEU A 229 -4.64 18.88 -10.42
CA LEU A 229 -4.16 19.00 -9.05
C LEU A 229 -3.09 17.94 -8.82
N TRP A 230 -1.85 18.35 -8.60
CA TRP A 230 -0.73 17.44 -8.40
C TRP A 230 -0.22 17.52 -6.96
N SER A 231 -0.38 16.44 -6.21
CA SER A 231 0.28 16.23 -4.93
C SER A 231 1.74 15.80 -5.18
N LEU A 232 2.66 16.78 -5.23
CA LEU A 232 4.08 16.57 -5.54
C LEU A 232 4.96 17.06 -4.38
N LYS A 233 5.82 16.18 -3.87
CA LYS A 233 6.73 16.50 -2.77
C LYS A 233 7.72 17.61 -3.17
N PRO A 234 8.22 18.43 -2.22
CA PRO A 234 9.10 19.55 -2.52
C PRO A 234 10.35 19.19 -3.36
N HIS A 235 10.94 18.02 -3.13
CA HIS A 235 12.09 17.56 -3.90
C HIS A 235 11.73 17.09 -5.32
N GLY A 236 10.47 16.82 -5.62
CA GLY A 236 9.98 16.56 -6.98
C GLY A 236 9.75 17.85 -7.76
N VAL A 237 9.27 18.91 -7.09
CA VAL A 237 9.02 20.24 -7.68
C VAL A 237 10.26 20.81 -8.36
N LYS A 238 11.46 20.56 -7.83
CA LYS A 238 12.74 21.01 -8.41
C LYS A 238 13.04 20.43 -9.80
N HIS A 239 12.33 19.38 -10.21
CA HIS A 239 12.49 18.72 -11.51
C HIS A 239 11.46 19.17 -12.55
N LEU A 240 10.54 20.07 -12.18
CA LEU A 240 9.59 20.64 -13.13
C LEU A 240 10.33 21.50 -14.18
N PRO A 241 9.86 21.53 -15.43
CA PRO A 241 10.42 22.41 -16.45
C PRO A 241 10.42 23.88 -16.00
N GLU A 242 11.44 24.63 -16.41
CA GLU A 242 11.54 26.05 -16.08
C GLU A 242 10.28 26.80 -16.53
N GLY A 243 9.71 27.62 -15.64
CA GLY A 243 8.50 28.40 -15.89
C GLY A 243 7.19 27.62 -15.91
N PHE A 244 7.20 26.28 -15.69
CA PHE A 244 5.99 25.46 -15.72
C PHE A 244 4.89 25.96 -14.76
N LEU A 245 5.26 26.31 -13.52
CA LEU A 245 4.32 26.83 -12.53
C LEU A 245 3.61 28.10 -13.02
N GLU A 246 4.37 29.02 -13.64
CA GLU A 246 3.80 30.28 -14.14
C GLU A 246 2.90 30.09 -15.36
N ARG A 247 3.27 29.17 -16.25
CA ARG A 247 2.48 28.87 -17.46
C ARG A 247 1.19 28.10 -17.17
N THR A 248 1.14 27.37 -16.05
CA THR A 248 0.01 26.51 -15.68
C THR A 248 -0.88 27.08 -14.57
N LYS A 249 -0.50 28.17 -13.89
CA LYS A 249 -1.20 28.69 -12.70
C LYS A 249 -2.70 28.95 -12.84
N GLU A 250 -3.20 29.16 -14.06
CA GLU A 250 -4.62 29.40 -14.33
C GLU A 250 -5.46 28.11 -14.32
N PHE A 251 -4.85 26.96 -14.56
CA PHE A 251 -5.54 25.67 -14.69
C PHE A 251 -4.88 24.52 -13.93
N GLY A 252 -3.73 24.76 -13.31
CA GLY A 252 -2.95 23.77 -12.58
C GLY A 252 -2.68 24.22 -11.15
N LYS A 253 -2.67 23.26 -10.23
CA LYS A 253 -2.31 23.47 -8.83
C LYS A 253 -1.37 22.36 -8.37
N ILE A 254 -0.24 22.74 -7.78
CA ILE A 254 0.71 21.80 -7.17
C ILE A 254 0.76 22.04 -5.67
N VAL A 255 0.65 20.97 -4.89
CA VAL A 255 0.67 21.00 -3.43
C VAL A 255 1.57 19.89 -2.90
N ALA A 256 2.19 20.09 -1.74
CA ALA A 256 3.01 19.05 -1.11
C ALA A 256 2.14 17.90 -0.55
N TRP A 257 0.91 18.23 -0.14
CA TRP A 257 -0.08 17.30 0.36
C TRP A 257 -1.48 17.77 -0.02
N ALA A 258 -2.33 16.86 -0.49
CA ALA A 258 -3.73 17.17 -0.82
C ALA A 258 -4.67 16.39 0.11
N PRO A 259 -5.89 16.88 0.37
CA PRO A 259 -6.94 16.09 1.03
C PRO A 259 -7.49 15.03 0.06
N GLN A 260 -6.67 14.01 -0.25
CA GLN A 260 -6.84 13.08 -1.37
C GLN A 260 -8.23 12.43 -1.42
N VAL A 261 -8.80 12.04 -0.26
CA VAL A 261 -10.13 11.44 -0.18
C VAL A 261 -11.22 12.41 -0.66
N GLN A 262 -11.13 13.68 -0.26
CA GLN A 262 -12.09 14.71 -0.65
C GLN A 262 -11.91 15.07 -2.13
N VAL A 263 -10.65 15.17 -2.60
CA VAL A 263 -10.33 15.41 -4.01
C VAL A 263 -10.91 14.31 -4.91
N LEU A 264 -10.66 13.03 -4.59
CA LEU A 264 -11.17 11.89 -5.37
C LEU A 264 -12.70 11.75 -5.31
N SER A 265 -13.35 12.31 -4.28
CA SER A 265 -14.81 12.34 -4.17
C SER A 265 -15.43 13.56 -4.87
N HIS A 266 -14.60 14.49 -5.37
CA HIS A 266 -15.07 15.74 -5.95
C HIS A 266 -15.52 15.53 -7.41
N PRO A 267 -16.72 16.01 -7.82
CA PRO A 267 -17.25 15.78 -9.16
C PRO A 267 -16.43 16.45 -10.29
N GLY A 268 -15.62 17.46 -9.94
CA GLY A 268 -14.69 18.12 -10.85
C GLY A 268 -13.44 17.31 -11.19
N VAL A 269 -13.19 16.15 -10.56
CA VAL A 269 -12.06 15.26 -10.87
C VAL A 269 -12.54 14.13 -11.78
N GLY A 270 -11.87 13.96 -12.93
CA GLY A 270 -12.23 12.95 -13.94
C GLY A 270 -11.24 11.81 -14.07
N ALA A 271 -10.01 11.99 -13.59
CA ALA A 271 -8.96 10.97 -13.63
C ALA A 271 -8.06 11.06 -12.40
N PHE A 272 -7.49 9.92 -12.02
CA PHE A 272 -6.47 9.79 -10.98
C PHE A 272 -5.25 9.08 -11.56
N VAL A 273 -4.08 9.72 -11.45
CA VAL A 273 -2.75 9.22 -11.82
C VAL A 273 -1.91 9.02 -10.56
#